data_AF-A0A257AE90-F1
#
_entry.id   AF-A0A257AE90-F1
#
_cell.length_a   1.000
_cell.length_b   1.000
_cell.length_c   1.000
_cell.angle_alpha   90.00
_cell.angle_beta   90.00
_cell.angle_gamma   90.00
#
_symmetry.space_group_name_H-M   'P 1'
#
loop_
_entity.id
_entity.type
_entity.pdbx_description
1 polymer ?
#
loop_
_entity_poly.entity_id
_entity_poly.type
_entity_poly.pdbx_seq_one_letter_code
_entity_poly.pdbx_strand_id
1 'polypeptide(L)'
;MKKWREMFGVSQSQLAEHLNVSSSVISDYEKGRRRSPGANTIKKFVETLIRIDEEQGGQVIRAFSKMLASEIPTDVILDMREFTRPRNGREICDAVEGVVLANEDLVDKSIYGYTVIDSIKAILKLSSDEFIRLYGWTTERALIFTGVSHGRSPMVAIRVKGIKPSMVVLHGPQEVDNVGVTLAKLERIPLVLSRISSVQEMIKNLRRLGT
;
A
#
# COMPACT_ATOMS: atom_id res chain seq x y z
N MET A 1 8.78 -11.67 -10.30
CA MET A 1 8.44 -12.30 -11.59
C MET A 1 7.52 -13.50 -11.40
N LYS A 2 7.92 -14.57 -10.70
CA LYS A 2 7.07 -15.76 -10.47
C LYS A 2 5.64 -15.44 -10.01
N LYS A 3 5.49 -14.66 -8.94
CA LYS A 3 4.17 -14.25 -8.41
C LYS A 3 3.30 -13.55 -9.46
N TRP A 4 3.88 -12.66 -10.27
CA TRP A 4 3.14 -11.96 -11.34
C TRP A 4 2.72 -12.93 -12.43
N ARG A 5 3.60 -13.84 -12.88
CA ARG A 5 3.24 -14.87 -13.87
C ARG A 5 2.09 -15.75 -13.37
N GLU A 6 2.18 -16.22 -12.12
CA GLU A 6 1.15 -17.08 -11.51
C GLU A 6 -0.19 -16.36 -11.34
N MET A 7 -0.17 -15.08 -10.98
CA MET A 7 -1.37 -14.25 -10.88
C MET A 7 -2.08 -14.07 -12.23
N PHE A 8 -1.31 -14.01 -13.33
CA PHE A 8 -1.85 -13.99 -14.68
C PHE A 8 -2.23 -15.38 -15.21
N GLY A 9 -2.05 -16.45 -14.42
CA GLY A 9 -2.34 -17.82 -14.86
C GLY A 9 -1.43 -18.35 -15.98
N VAL A 10 -0.31 -17.68 -16.26
CA VAL A 10 0.55 -17.98 -17.41
C VAL A 10 1.57 -19.06 -17.04
N SER A 11 1.76 -20.05 -17.91
CA SER A 11 2.80 -21.08 -17.71
C SER A 11 4.20 -20.56 -18.09
N GLN A 12 5.27 -21.18 -17.56
CA GLN A 12 6.64 -20.80 -17.95
C GLN A 12 6.90 -20.99 -19.45
N SER A 13 6.33 -22.04 -20.05
CA SER A 13 6.45 -22.33 -21.48
C SER A 13 5.75 -21.29 -22.34
N GLN A 14 4.50 -20.95 -22.00
CA GLN A 14 3.72 -19.96 -22.73
C GLN A 14 4.40 -18.59 -22.70
N LEU A 15 4.89 -18.17 -21.53
CA LEU A 15 5.61 -16.91 -21.40
C LEU A 15 6.93 -16.91 -22.20
N ALA A 16 7.66 -18.03 -22.18
CA ALA A 16 8.92 -18.19 -22.90
C ALA A 16 8.73 -18.10 -24.42
N GLU A 17 7.67 -18.73 -24.94
CA GLU A 17 7.26 -18.65 -26.34
C GLU A 17 6.97 -17.21 -26.76
N HIS A 18 6.18 -16.47 -25.97
CA HIS A 18 5.85 -15.08 -26.28
C HIS A 18 7.04 -14.12 -26.21
N LEU A 19 8.01 -14.42 -25.34
CA LEU A 19 9.26 -13.66 -25.20
C LEU A 19 10.36 -14.12 -26.17
N ASN A 20 10.13 -15.18 -26.96
CA ASN A 20 11.11 -15.83 -27.83
C ASN A 20 12.42 -16.19 -27.08
N VAL A 21 12.27 -16.82 -25.91
CA VAL A 21 13.38 -17.32 -25.08
C VAL A 21 13.10 -18.77 -24.66
N SER A 22 14.08 -19.46 -24.10
CA SER A 22 13.84 -20.80 -23.54
C SER A 22 13.14 -20.72 -22.18
N SER A 23 12.32 -21.72 -21.86
CA SER A 23 11.67 -21.84 -20.53
C SER A 23 12.67 -21.85 -19.37
N SER A 24 13.91 -22.31 -19.62
CA SER A 24 15.00 -22.26 -18.64
C SER A 24 15.39 -20.83 -18.25
N VAL A 25 15.35 -19.87 -19.19
CA VAL A 25 15.63 -18.45 -18.89
C VAL A 25 14.59 -17.88 -17.92
N ILE A 26 13.31 -18.21 -18.11
CA ILE A 26 12.24 -17.81 -17.19
C ILE A 26 12.46 -18.45 -15.82
N SER A 27 12.75 -19.76 -15.78
CA SER A 27 13.03 -20.48 -14.53
C SER A 27 14.22 -19.88 -13.76
N ASP A 28 15.28 -19.47 -14.46
CA ASP A 28 16.47 -18.86 -13.86
C ASP A 28 16.17 -17.51 -13.22
N TYR A 29 15.35 -16.67 -13.85
CA TYR A 29 14.91 -15.40 -13.25
C TYR A 29 13.99 -15.63 -12.05
N GLU A 30 13.07 -16.59 -12.13
CA GLU A 30 12.13 -16.91 -11.04
C GLU A 30 12.81 -17.52 -9.81
N LYS A 31 13.88 -18.29 -10.02
CA LYS A 31 14.68 -18.91 -8.96
C LYS A 31 15.83 -18.04 -8.45
N GLY A 32 15.96 -16.81 -8.98
CA GLY A 32 17.02 -15.88 -8.58
C GLY A 32 18.44 -16.33 -8.98
N ARG A 33 18.58 -17.24 -9.94
CA ARG A 33 19.89 -17.70 -10.46
C ARG A 33 20.57 -16.62 -11.30
N ARG A 34 19.79 -15.74 -11.93
CA ARG A 34 20.28 -14.52 -12.58
C ARG A 34 20.13 -13.34 -11.62
N ARG A 35 21.20 -12.56 -11.44
CA ARG A 35 21.16 -11.31 -10.68
C ARG A 35 20.18 -10.34 -11.35
N SER A 36 19.45 -9.61 -10.51
CA SER A 36 18.31 -8.74 -10.80
C SER A 36 18.10 -8.35 -12.27
N PRO A 37 16.95 -8.68 -12.89
CA PRO A 37 16.66 -8.30 -14.26
C PRO A 37 16.72 -6.78 -14.43
N GLY A 38 17.30 -6.31 -15.54
CA GLY A 38 17.29 -4.89 -15.88
C GLY A 38 15.87 -4.38 -16.14
N ALA A 39 15.65 -3.06 -16.01
CA ALA A 39 14.34 -2.43 -16.18
C ALA A 39 13.66 -2.81 -17.53
N ASN A 40 14.42 -2.90 -18.62
CA ASN A 40 13.90 -3.34 -19.92
C ASN A 40 13.40 -4.78 -19.93
N THR A 41 14.06 -5.67 -19.18
CA THR A 41 13.61 -7.08 -19.04
C THR A 41 12.32 -7.16 -18.25
N ILE A 42 12.20 -6.37 -17.16
CA ILE A 42 10.98 -6.28 -16.36
C ILE A 42 9.84 -5.73 -17.23
N LYS A 43 10.09 -4.66 -18.00
CA LYS A 43 9.11 -4.07 -18.91
C LYS A 43 8.57 -5.10 -19.91
N LYS A 44 9.46 -5.78 -20.66
CA LYS A 44 9.05 -6.81 -21.65
C LYS A 44 8.26 -7.95 -21.01
N PHE A 45 8.66 -8.39 -19.81
CA PHE A 45 7.96 -9.41 -19.06
C PHE A 45 6.52 -8.98 -18.71
N VAL A 46 6.35 -7.78 -18.16
CA VAL A 46 5.03 -7.26 -17.79
C VAL A 46 4.16 -7.03 -19.02
N GLU A 47 4.69 -6.40 -20.07
CA GLU A 47 3.96 -6.18 -21.34
C GLU A 47 3.49 -7.50 -21.96
N THR A 48 4.30 -8.55 -21.87
CA THR A 48 3.94 -9.86 -22.40
C THR A 48 2.84 -10.54 -21.58
N LEU A 49 2.87 -10.43 -20.25
CA LEU A 49 1.78 -10.94 -19.40
C LEU A 49 0.46 -10.22 -19.70
N ILE A 50 0.49 -8.91 -19.90
CA ILE A 50 -0.68 -8.11 -20.28
C ILE A 50 -1.21 -8.59 -21.62
N ARG A 51 -0.35 -8.74 -22.64
CA ARG A 51 -0.76 -9.23 -23.97
C ARG A 51 -1.42 -10.61 -23.91
N ILE A 52 -0.84 -11.54 -23.16
CA ILE A 52 -1.40 -12.89 -22.99
C ILE A 52 -2.79 -12.83 -22.34
N ASP A 53 -2.97 -12.03 -21.28
CA ASP A 53 -4.29 -11.88 -20.66
C ASP A 53 -5.28 -11.27 -21.63
N GLU A 54 -4.92 -10.22 -22.38
CA GLU A 54 -5.78 -9.62 -23.42
C GLU A 54 -6.24 -10.64 -24.46
N GLU A 55 -5.32 -11.46 -24.98
CA GLU A 55 -5.61 -12.55 -25.92
C GLU A 55 -6.55 -13.61 -25.30
N GLN A 56 -6.46 -13.84 -23.99
CA GLN A 56 -7.33 -14.76 -23.23
C GLN A 56 -8.60 -14.10 -22.70
N GLY A 57 -8.95 -12.94 -23.23
CA GLY A 57 -10.17 -12.24 -22.92
C GLY A 57 -10.08 -11.36 -21.68
N GLY A 58 -8.90 -10.98 -21.21
CA GLY A 58 -8.62 -9.81 -20.35
C GLY A 58 -9.17 -9.87 -18.93
N GLN A 59 -9.27 -11.06 -18.31
CA GLN A 59 -9.91 -11.19 -17.00
C GLN A 59 -9.10 -10.51 -15.89
N VAL A 60 -7.78 -10.69 -15.90
CA VAL A 60 -6.89 -10.16 -14.87
C VAL A 60 -6.81 -8.64 -14.99
N ILE A 61 -6.61 -8.12 -16.21
CA ILE A 61 -6.61 -6.69 -16.48
C ILE A 61 -7.95 -6.05 -16.07
N ARG A 62 -9.09 -6.66 -16.42
CA ARG A 62 -10.40 -6.13 -15.99
C ARG A 62 -10.60 -6.15 -14.47
N ALA A 63 -10.08 -7.16 -13.77
CA ALA A 63 -10.14 -7.21 -12.31
C ALA A 63 -9.35 -6.03 -11.70
N PHE A 64 -8.12 -5.79 -12.20
CA PHE A 64 -7.33 -4.62 -11.81
C PHE A 64 -8.02 -3.31 -12.18
N SER A 65 -8.56 -3.18 -13.39
CA SER A 65 -9.29 -2.00 -13.81
C SER A 65 -10.52 -1.73 -12.94
N LYS A 66 -11.32 -2.74 -12.58
CA LYS A 66 -12.45 -2.57 -11.63
C LYS A 66 -11.98 -2.15 -10.24
N MET A 67 -10.86 -2.69 -9.77
CA MET A 67 -10.26 -2.29 -8.51
C MET A 67 -9.87 -0.80 -8.52
N LEU A 68 -9.39 -0.30 -9.66
CA LEU A 68 -8.97 1.09 -9.88
C LEU A 68 -10.11 2.06 -10.28
N ALA A 69 -11.17 1.58 -10.93
CA ALA A 69 -12.16 2.40 -11.64
C ALA A 69 -13.48 2.65 -10.90
N SER A 70 -13.77 1.98 -9.78
CA SER A 70 -14.96 2.37 -9.00
C SER A 70 -14.65 3.65 -8.23
N GLU A 71 -15.50 4.67 -8.38
CA GLU A 71 -15.39 5.93 -7.66
C GLU A 71 -15.22 5.65 -6.16
N ILE A 72 -14.08 6.09 -5.61
CA ILE A 72 -13.86 6.04 -4.18
C ILE A 72 -14.95 6.91 -3.56
N PRO A 73 -15.71 6.43 -2.55
CA PRO A 73 -16.59 7.30 -1.80
C PRO A 73 -15.74 8.45 -1.26
N THR A 74 -15.94 9.65 -1.80
CA THR A 74 -15.16 10.86 -1.49
C THR A 74 -15.21 11.21 -0.01
N ASP A 75 -16.14 10.62 0.72
CA ASP A 75 -16.32 10.85 2.14
C ASP A 75 -15.58 9.85 3.04
N VAL A 76 -14.98 8.77 2.48
CA VAL A 76 -14.11 7.83 3.22
C VAL A 76 -12.64 8.27 3.15
N ILE A 77 -12.17 8.64 1.96
CA ILE A 77 -10.80 9.16 1.77
C ILE A 77 -10.86 10.68 1.82
N LEU A 78 -10.40 11.24 2.93
CA LEU A 78 -10.43 12.68 3.18
C LEU A 78 -9.36 13.43 2.37
N ASP A 79 -8.21 12.79 2.15
CA ASP A 79 -7.13 13.27 1.29
C ASP A 79 -6.23 12.11 0.89
N MET A 80 -5.68 12.11 -0.32
CA MET A 80 -4.69 11.13 -0.76
C MET A 80 -3.69 11.82 -1.68
N ARG A 81 -2.40 11.54 -1.50
CA ARG A 81 -1.37 12.11 -2.34
C ARG A 81 -0.16 11.19 -2.50
N GLU A 82 0.33 11.13 -3.73
CA GLU A 82 1.64 10.56 -4.06
C GLU A 82 2.70 11.65 -3.99
N PHE A 83 3.89 11.30 -3.51
CA PHE A 83 5.04 12.20 -3.50
C PHE A 83 5.92 11.96 -4.73
N THR A 84 6.28 13.05 -5.43
CA THR A 84 7.24 13.01 -6.55
C THR A 84 8.66 12.65 -6.08
N ARG A 85 9.00 12.98 -4.83
CA ARG A 85 10.22 12.54 -4.14
C ARG A 85 9.83 11.91 -2.80
N PRO A 86 10.40 10.76 -2.42
CA PRO A 86 10.06 10.13 -1.15
C PRO A 86 10.38 11.06 0.02
N ARG A 87 9.53 11.02 1.04
CA ARG A 87 9.70 11.74 2.31
C ARG A 87 10.17 10.79 3.38
N ASN A 88 11.04 11.24 4.28
CA ASN A 88 11.38 10.49 5.47
C ASN A 88 10.13 10.38 6.36
N GLY A 89 9.86 9.23 6.96
CA GLY A 89 8.69 9.06 7.82
C GLY A 89 8.66 9.98 9.05
N ARG A 90 9.80 10.51 9.52
CA ARG A 90 9.84 11.59 10.52
C ARG A 90 9.16 12.86 10.02
N GLU A 91 9.30 13.22 8.75
CA GLU A 91 8.61 14.39 8.19
C GLU A 91 7.08 14.22 8.27
N ILE A 92 6.59 12.99 8.09
CA ILE A 92 5.16 12.66 8.28
C ILE A 92 4.79 12.74 9.76
N CYS A 93 5.62 12.19 10.66
CA CYS A 93 5.41 12.25 12.10
C CYS A 93 5.32 13.70 12.59
N ASP A 94 6.21 14.58 12.14
CA ASP A 94 6.23 15.99 12.51
C ASP A 94 4.98 16.72 11.97
N ALA A 95 4.61 16.46 10.71
CA ALA A 95 3.44 17.09 10.08
C ALA A 95 2.11 16.78 10.79
N VAL A 96 2.04 15.65 11.50
CA VAL A 96 0.85 15.21 12.25
C VAL A 96 0.99 15.38 13.77
N GLU A 97 2.04 16.07 14.25
CA GLU A 97 2.35 16.20 15.68
C GLU A 97 2.36 14.83 16.38
N GLY A 98 3.07 13.90 15.75
CA GLY A 98 3.03 12.48 16.07
C GLY A 98 3.93 12.09 17.23
N VAL A 99 3.40 11.20 18.09
CA VAL A 99 4.16 10.46 19.09
C VAL A 99 4.25 9.01 18.65
N VAL A 100 5.46 8.47 18.52
CA VAL A 100 5.68 7.09 18.10
C VAL A 100 5.35 6.14 19.25
N LEU A 101 4.49 5.15 18.99
CA LEU A 101 4.05 4.15 19.97
C LEU A 101 4.68 2.77 19.75
N ALA A 102 5.12 2.46 18.53
CA ALA A 102 5.76 1.20 18.19
C ALA A 102 6.73 1.33 17.03
N ASN A 103 7.80 0.51 17.05
CA ASN A 103 8.80 0.36 15.98
C ASN A 103 9.44 1.69 15.55
N GLU A 104 9.94 2.46 16.53
CA GLU A 104 10.61 3.74 16.29
C GLU A 104 11.83 3.61 15.38
N ASP A 105 12.53 2.48 15.42
CA ASP A 105 13.64 2.13 14.54
C ASP A 105 13.26 2.10 13.04
N LEU A 106 11.97 2.03 12.72
CA LEU A 106 11.46 1.94 11.36
C LEU A 106 10.85 3.26 10.86
N VAL A 107 10.78 4.31 11.68
CA VAL A 107 10.15 5.60 11.33
C VAL A 107 10.95 6.32 10.24
N ASP A 108 12.27 6.16 10.20
CA ASP A 108 13.16 6.85 9.25
C ASP A 108 13.07 6.34 7.79
N LYS A 109 12.21 5.37 7.51
CA LYS A 109 12.03 4.82 6.16
C LYS A 109 11.44 5.85 5.21
N SER A 110 11.77 5.68 3.93
CA SER A 110 11.17 6.43 2.84
C SER A 110 9.69 6.09 2.69
N ILE A 111 8.86 7.12 2.58
CA ILE A 111 7.42 7.09 2.35
C ILE A 111 7.14 7.82 1.03
N TYR A 112 6.35 7.19 0.16
CA TYR A 112 6.06 7.65 -1.21
C TYR A 112 4.68 8.28 -1.36
N GLY A 113 3.89 8.32 -0.29
CA GLY A 113 2.59 8.98 -0.28
C GLY A 113 1.90 8.85 1.06
N TYR A 114 0.68 9.36 1.14
CA TYR A 114 -0.20 9.17 2.28
C TYR A 114 -1.66 9.07 1.86
N THR A 115 -2.47 8.52 2.77
CA THR A 115 -3.92 8.51 2.66
C THR A 115 -4.52 8.88 4.02
N VAL A 116 -5.33 9.94 4.08
CA VAL A 116 -6.11 10.35 5.26
C VAL A 116 -7.51 9.76 5.15
N ILE A 117 -7.94 9.06 6.19
CA ILE A 117 -9.05 8.11 6.15
C ILE A 117 -10.00 8.38 7.32
N ASP A 118 -11.28 8.54 7.03
CA ASP A 118 -12.32 8.47 8.06
C ASP A 118 -12.53 7.01 8.45
N SER A 119 -12.07 6.63 9.65
CA SER A 119 -12.06 5.24 10.09
C SER A 119 -13.47 4.66 10.27
N ILE A 120 -14.42 5.49 10.70
CA ILE A 120 -15.80 5.08 10.96
C ILE A 120 -16.50 4.83 9.63
N LYS A 121 -16.31 5.72 8.65
CA LYS A 121 -16.90 5.51 7.33
C LYS A 121 -16.21 4.38 6.59
N ALA A 122 -14.89 4.24 6.72
CA ALA A 122 -14.15 3.14 6.11
C ALA A 122 -14.70 1.77 6.53
N ILE A 123 -14.93 1.55 7.84
CA ILE A 123 -15.41 0.25 8.31
C ILE A 123 -16.89 -0.02 7.99
N LEU A 124 -17.69 1.04 7.83
CA LEU A 124 -19.12 0.91 7.50
C LEU A 124 -19.37 0.76 5.99
N LYS A 125 -18.53 1.37 5.15
CA LYS A 125 -18.79 1.49 3.71
C LYS A 125 -17.88 0.65 2.84
N LEU A 126 -16.62 0.44 3.22
CA LEU A 126 -15.70 -0.30 2.37
C LEU A 126 -15.90 -1.79 2.56
N SER A 127 -16.08 -2.49 1.45
CA SER A 127 -15.94 -3.94 1.45
C SER A 127 -14.49 -4.34 1.71
N SER A 128 -14.31 -5.62 2.00
CA SER A 128 -12.99 -6.22 2.17
C SER A 128 -12.05 -5.92 1.00
N ASP A 129 -12.53 -6.00 -0.24
CA ASP A 129 -11.68 -5.82 -1.42
C ASP A 129 -11.41 -4.34 -1.69
N GLU A 130 -12.31 -3.45 -1.31
CA GLU A 130 -12.13 -2.01 -1.51
C GLU A 130 -11.16 -1.38 -0.52
N PHE A 131 -10.89 -2.03 0.62
CA PHE A 131 -9.88 -1.57 1.58
C PHE A 131 -8.49 -1.42 0.94
N ILE A 132 -8.18 -2.22 -0.09
CA ILE A 132 -6.91 -2.11 -0.81
C ILE A 132 -6.72 -0.75 -1.50
N ARG A 133 -7.81 -0.03 -1.79
CA ARG A 133 -7.78 1.30 -2.42
C ARG A 133 -7.15 2.36 -1.53
N LEU A 134 -7.13 2.14 -0.22
CA LEU A 134 -6.45 3.03 0.74
C LEU A 134 -4.94 3.11 0.48
N TYR A 135 -4.37 2.12 -0.21
CA TYR A 135 -2.95 2.07 -0.56
C TYR A 135 -2.59 2.79 -1.86
N GLY A 136 -3.54 3.44 -2.54
CA GLY A 136 -3.30 4.17 -3.81
C GLY A 136 -2.42 3.37 -4.79
N TRP A 137 -1.32 3.96 -5.26
CA TRP A 137 -0.39 3.30 -6.20
C TRP A 137 0.69 2.45 -5.53
N THR A 138 0.98 2.66 -4.25
CA THR A 138 2.05 1.96 -3.54
C THR A 138 1.72 1.76 -2.07
N THR A 139 2.05 0.56 -1.58
CA THR A 139 1.96 0.25 -0.15
C THR A 139 3.03 0.96 0.67
N GLU A 140 4.07 1.50 0.03
CA GLU A 140 5.13 2.27 0.69
C GLU A 140 4.66 3.68 1.06
N ARG A 141 3.55 3.77 1.80
CA ARG A 141 2.86 4.99 2.18
C ARG A 141 2.47 5.02 3.65
N ALA A 142 2.07 6.19 4.14
CA ALA A 142 1.40 6.32 5.43
C ALA A 142 -0.12 6.16 5.30
N LEU A 143 -0.74 5.33 6.15
CA LEU A 143 -2.19 5.30 6.33
C LEU A 143 -2.56 6.04 7.61
N ILE A 144 -3.38 7.07 7.47
CA ILE A 144 -3.68 8.04 8.53
C ILE A 144 -5.17 7.93 8.85
N PHE A 145 -5.47 7.26 9.95
CA PHE A 145 -6.83 6.95 10.38
C PHE A 145 -7.34 8.01 11.36
N THR A 146 -8.36 8.77 10.97
CA THR A 146 -9.01 9.80 11.79
C THR A 146 -10.29 9.27 12.43
N GLY A 147 -10.78 9.93 13.48
CA GLY A 147 -11.99 9.52 14.19
C GLY A 147 -11.84 8.18 14.91
N VAL A 148 -10.61 7.81 15.26
CA VAL A 148 -10.29 6.52 15.91
C VAL A 148 -10.62 6.61 17.40
N SER A 149 -11.31 5.60 17.95
CA SER A 149 -11.61 5.56 19.39
C SER A 149 -10.47 4.94 20.23
N HIS A 150 -9.95 3.77 19.84
CA HIS A 150 -8.94 3.03 20.63
C HIS A 150 -7.78 2.44 19.79
N GLY A 151 -7.84 2.54 18.46
CA GLY A 151 -6.76 2.08 17.56
C GLY A 151 -6.73 0.58 17.23
N ARG A 152 -7.61 -0.25 17.83
CA ARG A 152 -7.68 -1.69 17.52
C ARG A 152 -8.10 -1.96 16.08
N SER A 153 -9.22 -1.38 15.64
CA SER A 153 -9.85 -1.73 14.35
C SER A 153 -8.95 -1.49 13.13
N PRO A 154 -8.24 -0.36 12.99
CA PRO A 154 -7.30 -0.16 11.89
C PRO A 154 -6.20 -1.23 11.83
N MET A 155 -5.61 -1.57 12.99
CA MET A 155 -4.53 -2.54 13.06
C MET A 155 -5.00 -3.98 12.77
N VAL A 156 -6.20 -4.34 13.22
CA VAL A 156 -6.82 -5.64 12.90
C VAL A 156 -7.07 -5.75 11.39
N ALA A 157 -7.60 -4.70 10.75
CA ALA A 157 -7.86 -4.70 9.31
C ALA A 157 -6.57 -4.90 8.49
N ILE A 158 -5.50 -4.19 8.85
CA ILE A 158 -4.17 -4.33 8.23
C ILE A 158 -3.65 -5.76 8.35
N ARG A 159 -3.72 -6.35 9.55
CA ARG A 159 -3.27 -7.73 9.78
C ARG A 159 -4.06 -8.75 8.97
N VAL A 160 -5.39 -8.63 8.94
CA VAL A 160 -6.25 -9.57 8.20
C VAL A 160 -6.02 -9.48 6.70
N LYS A 161 -5.78 -8.27 6.17
CA LYS A 161 -5.47 -8.08 4.74
C LYS A 161 -4.07 -8.53 4.36
N GLY A 162 -3.13 -8.56 5.31
CA GLY A 162 -1.75 -8.95 5.08
C GLY A 162 -0.96 -7.97 4.21
N ILE A 163 -1.50 -6.77 3.96
CA ILE A 163 -0.84 -5.68 3.23
C ILE A 163 -0.33 -4.69 4.25
N LYS A 164 0.97 -4.38 4.22
CA LYS A 164 1.62 -3.56 5.24
C LYS A 164 1.94 -2.19 4.68
N PRO A 165 1.40 -1.10 5.26
CA PRO A 165 1.87 0.25 4.94
C PRO A 165 3.25 0.50 5.54
N SER A 166 3.95 1.53 5.04
CA SER A 166 5.21 1.99 5.63
C SER A 166 5.03 2.62 7.00
N MET A 167 3.83 3.16 7.30
CA MET A 167 3.50 3.78 8.57
C MET A 167 1.99 3.78 8.79
N VAL A 168 1.56 3.67 10.05
CA VAL A 168 0.17 3.91 10.47
C VAL A 168 0.16 5.07 11.44
N VAL A 169 -0.70 6.05 11.18
CA VAL A 169 -0.97 7.17 12.07
C VAL A 169 -2.42 7.05 12.56
N LEU A 170 -2.63 7.20 13.86
CA LEU A 170 -3.95 7.23 14.50
C LEU A 170 -4.24 8.63 15.01
N HIS A 171 -5.45 9.13 14.75
CA HIS A 171 -5.94 10.42 15.22
C HIS A 171 -7.34 10.29 15.82
N GLY A 172 -7.55 10.92 16.97
CA GLY A 172 -8.77 10.80 17.77
C GLY A 172 -8.57 10.26 19.19
N PRO A 173 -7.83 9.15 19.42
CA PRO A 173 -7.76 8.56 20.75
C PRO A 173 -6.81 9.34 21.66
N GLN A 174 -7.16 9.46 22.95
CA GLN A 174 -6.23 10.01 23.94
C GLN A 174 -5.08 9.04 24.23
N GLU A 175 -5.41 7.75 24.30
CA GLU A 175 -4.48 6.65 24.44
C GLU A 175 -4.87 5.51 23.50
N VAL A 176 -3.87 4.80 23.00
CA VAL A 176 -4.07 3.66 22.08
C VAL A 176 -4.03 2.38 22.88
N ASP A 177 -4.98 1.49 22.58
CA ASP A 177 -5.09 0.21 23.25
C ASP A 177 -3.86 -0.67 23.01
N ASN A 178 -3.45 -1.42 24.05
CA ASN A 178 -2.27 -2.28 24.01
C ASN A 178 -2.33 -3.34 22.90
N VAL A 179 -3.52 -3.82 22.53
CA VAL A 179 -3.68 -4.76 21.40
C VAL A 179 -3.25 -4.10 20.10
N GLY A 180 -3.64 -2.84 19.86
CA GLY A 180 -3.23 -2.10 18.66
C GLY A 180 -1.71 -1.92 18.57
N VAL A 181 -1.08 -1.54 19.68
CA VAL A 181 0.38 -1.41 19.79
C VAL A 181 1.09 -2.76 19.57
N THR A 182 0.56 -3.82 20.16
CA THR A 182 1.11 -5.18 20.02
C THR A 182 1.03 -5.66 18.57
N LEU A 183 -0.10 -5.42 17.90
CA LEU A 183 -0.26 -5.74 16.48
C LEU A 183 0.75 -4.97 15.63
N ALA A 184 0.99 -3.68 15.90
CA ALA A 184 1.98 -2.90 15.18
C ALA A 184 3.40 -3.47 15.33
N LYS A 185 3.80 -3.85 16.55
CA LYS A 185 5.09 -4.51 16.83
C LYS A 185 5.22 -5.83 16.05
N LEU A 186 4.20 -6.69 16.10
CA LEU A 186 4.18 -7.97 15.38
C LEU A 186 4.27 -7.79 13.87
N GLU A 187 3.55 -6.80 13.33
CA GLU A 187 3.57 -6.53 11.89
C GLU A 187 4.81 -5.76 11.42
N ARG A 188 5.64 -5.25 12.34
CA ARG A 188 6.79 -4.38 12.09
C ARG A 188 6.41 -3.09 11.34
N ILE A 189 5.34 -2.44 11.81
CA ILE A 189 4.84 -1.18 11.25
C ILE A 189 5.05 -0.06 12.27
N PRO A 190 5.70 1.06 11.92
CA PRO A 190 5.70 2.27 12.76
C PRO A 190 4.26 2.68 13.06
N LEU A 191 3.91 2.72 14.35
CA LEU A 191 2.61 3.21 14.81
C LEU A 191 2.80 4.56 15.47
N VAL A 192 2.11 5.57 14.96
CA VAL A 192 2.19 6.95 15.43
C VAL A 192 0.82 7.39 15.94
N LEU A 193 0.78 8.04 17.09
CA LEU A 193 -0.39 8.73 17.61
C LEU A 193 -0.26 10.22 17.31
N SER A 194 -1.14 10.73 16.45
CA SER A 194 -1.20 12.15 16.12
C SER A 194 -1.88 12.94 17.24
N ARG A 195 -1.26 14.05 17.66
CA ARG A 195 -1.80 14.98 18.65
C ARG A 195 -2.39 16.26 18.05
N ILE A 196 -2.35 16.38 16.73
CA ILE A 196 -2.86 17.55 16.02
C ILE A 196 -4.34 17.81 16.32
N SER A 197 -4.68 19.09 16.43
CA SER A 197 -5.99 19.53 16.92
C SER A 197 -7.15 19.19 15.97
N SER A 198 -6.90 19.20 14.66
CA SER A 198 -7.95 19.03 13.65
C SER A 198 -7.46 18.29 12.41
N VAL A 199 -8.40 17.57 11.76
CA VAL A 199 -8.13 16.85 10.51
C VAL A 199 -7.82 17.81 9.35
N GLN A 200 -8.42 19.01 9.35
CA GLN A 200 -8.15 20.02 8.32
C GLN A 200 -6.71 20.53 8.38
N GLU A 201 -6.21 20.78 9.59
CA GLU A 201 -4.82 21.19 9.81
C GLU A 201 -3.83 20.08 9.44
N MET A 202 -4.15 18.84 9.83
CA MET A 202 -3.40 17.65 9.41
C MET A 202 -3.26 17.56 7.89
N ILE A 203 -4.38 17.64 7.16
CA ILE A 203 -4.38 17.60 5.69
C ILE A 203 -3.54 18.75 5.12
N LYS A 204 -3.68 19.96 5.66
CA LYS A 204 -2.90 21.13 5.23
C LYS A 204 -1.40 20.90 5.41
N ASN A 205 -0.97 20.33 6.53
CA ASN A 205 0.44 20.06 6.82
C ASN A 205 0.99 18.95 5.92
N LEU A 206 0.28 17.84 5.77
CA LEU A 206 0.66 16.73 4.89
C LEU A 206 0.79 17.17 3.42
N ARG A 207 -0.11 18.03 2.94
CA ARG A 207 -0.07 18.54 1.56
C ARG A 207 1.20 19.34 1.26
N ARG A 208 1.79 20.02 2.25
CA ARG A 208 3.06 20.78 2.09
C ARG A 208 4.25 19.86 1.84
N LEU A 209 4.17 18.59 2.24
CA LEU A 209 5.21 17.59 1.95
C LEU A 209 5.16 17.12 0.48
N GLY A 210 4.03 17.29 -0.20
CA GLY A 210 3.87 16.88 -1.61
C GLY A 210 4.34 17.89 -2.65
N THR A 211 4.80 19.07 -2.21
CA THR A 211 5.47 20.09 -3.03
C THR A 211 6.98 19.96 -2.94
#